data_AF-A0A6G3XZG2-F1
#
_entry.id   AF-A0A6G3XZG2-F1
#
_cell.length_a   1.000
_cell.length_b   1.000
_cell.length_c   1.000
_cell.angle_alpha   90.00
_cell.angle_beta   90.00
_cell.angle_gamma   90.00
#
_symmetry.space_group_name_H-M   'P 1'
#
loop_
_entity.id
_entity.type
_entity.pdbx_description
1 polymer ?
#
loop_
_entity_poly.entity_id
_entity_poly.type
_entity_poly.pdbx_seq_one_letter_code
_entity_poly.pdbx_strand_id
1 'polypeptide(L)'
;MLERISDELPGRATAVCVLMSGDAAYQDVWLQANNARHAETGEPYEGTSWTLPPLVERAVGYLAGTVNRSTAFSHPSDHDKAVLVLKQLRERGHTFDVQALYARALVHGLRPKSARQLTDLADRLAKGTTLRVRNPKLLKPDLVLMWETEISSV
;
A
#
# COMPACT_ATOMS: atom_id res chain seq x y z
N MET A 1 9.51 -0.54 -15.16
CA MET A 1 9.36 0.57 -16.14
C MET A 1 8.39 1.63 -15.64
N LEU A 2 7.16 1.26 -15.29
CA LEU A 2 6.16 2.17 -14.70
C LEU A 2 6.61 2.83 -13.37
N GLU A 3 7.46 2.17 -12.57
CA GLU A 3 8.06 2.79 -11.37
C GLU A 3 8.84 4.07 -11.69
N ARG A 4 9.65 4.05 -12.75
CA ARG A 4 10.41 5.22 -13.20
C ARG A 4 9.49 6.33 -13.69
N ILE A 5 8.38 5.96 -14.34
CA ILE A 5 7.35 6.92 -14.76
C ILE A 5 6.77 7.64 -13.53
N SER A 6 6.40 6.91 -12.48
CA SER A 6 5.87 7.50 -11.24
C SER A 6 6.88 8.36 -10.48
N ASP A 7 8.17 8.08 -10.57
CA ASP A 7 9.19 8.84 -9.88
C ASP A 7 9.69 10.06 -10.69
N GLU A 8 9.76 9.95 -12.01
CA GLU A 8 10.40 10.95 -12.88
C GLU A 8 9.41 11.92 -13.54
N LEU A 9 8.16 11.50 -13.81
CA LEU A 9 7.18 12.32 -14.53
C LEU A 9 6.29 13.25 -13.70
N PRO A 10 6.13 13.13 -12.36
CA PRO A 10 5.37 14.11 -11.60
C PRO A 10 5.88 15.54 -11.83
N GLY A 11 4.99 16.42 -12.33
CA GLY A 11 5.31 17.81 -12.65
C GLY A 11 6.03 18.03 -13.98
N ARG A 12 6.32 16.96 -14.75
CA ARG A 12 6.97 17.03 -16.08
C ARG A 12 6.06 16.56 -17.21
N ALA A 13 5.07 15.72 -16.92
CA ALA A 13 4.09 15.26 -17.89
C ALA A 13 2.67 15.55 -17.38
N THR A 14 1.78 15.93 -18.29
CA THR A 14 0.34 16.12 -18.03
C THR A 14 -0.47 14.86 -18.34
N ALA A 15 0.07 13.96 -19.17
CA ALA A 15 -0.54 12.69 -19.53
C ALA A 15 0.54 11.64 -19.87
N VAL A 16 0.21 10.37 -19.65
CA VAL A 16 1.04 9.21 -20.01
C VAL A 16 0.15 8.21 -20.74
N CYS A 17 0.57 7.79 -21.93
CA CYS A 17 -0.05 6.66 -22.63
C CYS A 17 0.74 5.40 -22.32
N VAL A 18 0.04 4.35 -21.86
CA VAL A 18 0.64 3.06 -21.51
C VAL A 18 0.15 2.01 -22.50
N LEU A 19 1.08 1.39 -23.21
CA LEU A 19 0.79 0.23 -24.05
C LEU A 19 0.90 -1.04 -23.20
N MET A 20 -0.21 -1.76 -23.07
CA MET A 20 -0.25 -3.01 -22.30
C MET A 20 0.63 -4.06 -22.97
N SER A 21 1.70 -4.47 -22.29
CA SER A 21 2.66 -5.44 -22.79
C SER A 21 3.35 -6.10 -21.60
N GLY A 22 3.18 -7.41 -21.42
CA GLY A 22 3.85 -8.19 -20.37
C GLY A 22 3.04 -8.33 -19.06
N ASP A 23 3.73 -8.22 -17.92
CA ASP A 23 3.22 -8.51 -16.56
C ASP A 23 1.98 -7.66 -16.20
N ALA A 24 0.81 -8.24 -16.44
CA ALA A 24 -0.48 -7.56 -16.39
C ALA A 24 -0.86 -7.10 -14.98
N ALA A 25 -0.53 -7.87 -13.94
CA ALA A 25 -0.98 -7.58 -12.59
C ALA A 25 -0.44 -6.24 -12.07
N TYR A 26 0.84 -5.95 -12.31
CA TYR A 26 1.43 -4.67 -11.93
C TYR A 26 0.86 -3.50 -12.75
N GLN A 27 0.66 -3.72 -14.06
CA GLN A 27 0.14 -2.69 -14.95
C GLN A 27 -1.29 -2.31 -14.59
N ASP A 28 -2.16 -3.29 -14.36
CA ASP A 28 -3.55 -3.09 -13.92
C ASP A 28 -3.62 -2.21 -12.68
N VAL A 29 -2.81 -2.54 -11.68
CA VAL A 29 -2.75 -1.84 -10.40
C VAL A 29 -2.30 -0.39 -10.57
N TRP A 30 -1.24 -0.18 -11.35
CA TRP A 30 -0.71 1.15 -11.60
C TRP A 30 -1.71 2.01 -12.37
N LEU A 31 -2.39 1.42 -13.36
CA LEU A 31 -3.43 2.08 -14.14
C LEU A 31 -4.63 2.48 -13.27
N GLN A 32 -5.10 1.58 -12.41
CA GLN A 32 -6.17 1.90 -11.45
C GLN A 32 -5.77 3.02 -10.49
N ALA A 33 -4.57 2.95 -9.90
CA ALA A 33 -4.09 3.97 -8.95
C ALA A 33 -3.97 5.37 -9.58
N ASN A 34 -3.76 5.45 -10.90
CA ASN A 34 -3.67 6.70 -11.64
C ASN A 34 -4.96 7.09 -12.37
N ASN A 35 -6.10 6.45 -12.05
CA ASN A 35 -7.40 6.69 -12.70
C ASN A 35 -7.31 6.63 -14.24
N ALA A 36 -6.59 5.64 -14.76
CA ALA A 36 -6.39 5.46 -16.18
C ALA A 36 -7.73 5.33 -16.92
N ARG A 37 -7.70 5.70 -18.20
CA ARG A 37 -8.84 5.62 -19.11
C ARG A 37 -8.42 4.93 -20.39
N HIS A 38 -9.34 4.18 -20.99
CA HIS A 38 -9.15 3.63 -22.32
C HIS A 38 -8.96 4.77 -23.32
N ALA A 39 -7.87 4.72 -24.09
CA ALA A 39 -7.51 5.81 -25.00
C ALA A 39 -8.52 5.99 -26.14
N GLU A 40 -9.20 4.92 -26.54
CA GLU A 40 -10.18 4.92 -27.64
C GLU A 40 -11.58 5.32 -27.17
N THR A 41 -12.05 4.79 -26.04
CA THR A 41 -13.42 4.99 -25.56
C THR A 41 -13.56 6.09 -24.51
N GLY A 42 -12.46 6.48 -23.85
CA GLY A 42 -12.46 7.42 -22.73
C GLY A 42 -13.03 6.86 -21.42
N GLU A 43 -13.48 5.60 -21.42
CA GLU A 43 -14.05 4.93 -20.26
C GLU A 43 -12.98 4.68 -19.19
N PRO A 44 -13.34 4.72 -17.90
CA PRO A 44 -12.44 4.32 -16.82
C PRO A 44 -11.89 2.92 -17.07
N TYR A 45 -10.61 2.74 -16.78
CA TYR A 45 -9.99 1.43 -16.85
C TYR A 45 -10.46 0.56 -15.66
N GLU A 46 -11.24 -0.48 -15.96
CA GLU A 46 -11.80 -1.42 -14.98
C GLU A 46 -10.94 -2.68 -14.82
N GLY A 47 -9.64 -2.49 -14.56
CA GLY A 47 -8.71 -3.62 -14.33
C GLY A 47 -9.10 -4.52 -13.15
N THR A 48 -8.24 -5.48 -12.84
CA THR A 48 -8.45 -6.39 -11.70
C THR A 48 -8.70 -5.62 -10.40
N SER A 49 -9.87 -5.77 -9.77
CA SER A 49 -10.17 -5.09 -8.50
C SER A 49 -9.46 -5.80 -7.35
N TRP A 50 -8.41 -5.16 -6.82
CA TRP A 50 -7.68 -5.66 -5.67
C TRP A 50 -8.32 -5.10 -4.40
N THR A 51 -9.18 -5.87 -3.74
CA THR A 51 -9.82 -5.45 -2.49
C THR A 51 -9.07 -5.98 -1.27
N LEU A 52 -8.84 -5.11 -0.29
CA LEU A 52 -8.37 -5.50 1.04
C LEU A 52 -9.52 -5.55 2.04
N PRO A 53 -9.41 -6.35 3.12
CA PRO A 53 -10.31 -6.23 4.25
C PRO A 53 -10.35 -4.78 4.77
N PRO A 54 -11.51 -4.23 5.16
CA PRO A 54 -11.65 -2.82 5.52
C PRO A 54 -10.61 -2.32 6.56
N LEU A 55 -10.27 -3.15 7.54
CA LEU A 55 -9.28 -2.78 8.55
C LEU A 55 -7.85 -2.73 8.01
N VAL A 56 -7.51 -3.62 7.07
CA VAL A 56 -6.21 -3.59 6.39
C VAL A 56 -6.15 -2.38 5.46
N GLU A 57 -7.22 -2.09 4.73
CA GLU A 57 -7.35 -0.90 3.89
C GLU A 57 -7.12 0.39 4.70
N ARG A 58 -7.77 0.48 5.88
CA ARG A 58 -7.59 1.60 6.82
C ARG A 58 -6.15 1.72 7.31
N ALA A 59 -5.50 0.59 7.60
CA ALA A 59 -4.11 0.56 8.03
C ALA A 59 -3.13 1.03 6.92
N VAL A 60 -3.38 0.63 5.67
CA VAL A 60 -2.58 1.10 4.52
C VAL A 60 -2.70 2.61 4.37
N GLY A 61 -3.92 3.15 4.42
CA GLY A 61 -4.15 4.59 4.35
C GLY A 61 -3.47 5.35 5.49
N TYR A 62 -3.52 4.80 6.71
CA TYR A 62 -2.80 5.37 7.86
C TYR A 62 -1.28 5.41 7.65
N LEU A 63 -0.68 4.30 7.19
CA LEU A 63 0.76 4.23 6.95
C LEU A 63 1.18 5.17 5.81
N ALA A 64 0.40 5.23 4.73
CA ALA A 64 0.63 6.14 3.61
C ALA A 64 0.58 7.61 4.03
N GLY A 65 -0.36 7.98 4.92
CA GLY A 65 -0.50 9.34 5.44
C GLY A 65 0.55 9.75 6.47
N THR A 66 1.21 8.80 7.13
CA THR A 66 2.13 9.07 8.26
C THR A 66 3.60 8.89 7.94
N VAL A 67 3.93 8.16 6.87
CA VAL A 67 5.31 7.87 6.49
C VAL A 67 6.00 9.11 5.91
N ASN A 68 7.27 9.30 6.24
CA ASN A 68 8.06 10.34 5.59
C ASN A 68 8.26 9.98 4.09
N ARG A 69 7.85 10.86 3.18
CA ARG A 69 7.90 10.62 1.72
C ARG A 69 9.31 10.38 1.16
N SER A 70 10.35 10.90 1.82
CA SER A 70 11.74 10.80 1.34
C SER A 70 12.40 9.48 1.73
N THR A 71 12.12 8.99 2.95
CA THR A 71 12.76 7.81 3.52
C THR A 71 11.85 6.60 3.55
N ALA A 72 10.53 6.81 3.53
CA ALA A 72 9.53 5.77 3.66
C ALA A 72 9.85 4.82 4.83
N PHE A 73 9.65 3.52 4.63
CA PHE A 73 9.90 2.48 5.64
C PHE A 73 11.38 2.11 5.80
N SER A 74 12.31 2.86 5.18
CA SER A 74 13.75 2.71 5.49
C SER A 74 14.14 3.48 6.75
N HIS A 75 13.36 4.48 7.16
CA HIS A 75 13.59 5.19 8.41
C HIS A 75 13.16 4.31 9.61
N PRO A 76 13.97 4.16 10.67
CA PRO A 76 13.68 3.23 11.76
C PRO A 76 12.31 3.43 12.43
N SER A 77 11.87 4.68 12.61
CA SER A 77 10.57 4.98 13.24
C SER A 77 9.39 4.54 12.34
N ASP A 78 9.50 4.77 11.04
CA ASP A 78 8.45 4.42 10.09
C ASP A 78 8.42 2.90 9.82
N HIS A 79 9.59 2.27 9.77
CA HIS A 79 9.73 0.81 9.78
C HIS A 79 9.04 0.21 11.01
N ASP A 80 9.37 0.68 12.22
CA ASP A 80 8.81 0.16 13.46
C ASP A 80 7.29 0.33 13.51
N LYS A 81 6.76 1.49 13.10
CA LYS A 81 5.31 1.71 12.98
C LYS A 81 4.65 0.71 12.02
N ALA A 82 5.21 0.53 10.82
CA ALA A 82 4.67 -0.42 9.84
C ALA A 82 4.65 -1.84 10.39
N VAL A 83 5.75 -2.28 11.03
CA VAL A 83 5.82 -3.60 11.66
C VAL A 83 4.81 -3.75 12.79
N LEU A 84 4.64 -2.74 13.65
CA LEU A 84 3.68 -2.79 14.75
C LEU A 84 2.23 -2.89 14.23
N VAL A 85 1.87 -2.08 13.22
CA VAL A 85 0.54 -2.12 12.60
C VAL A 85 0.27 -3.50 11.97
N LEU A 86 1.21 -4.01 11.17
CA LEU A 86 1.06 -5.32 10.51
C LEU A 86 0.99 -6.47 11.51
N LYS A 87 1.75 -6.41 12.62
CA LYS A 87 1.65 -7.39 13.71
C LYS A 87 0.28 -7.35 14.37
N GLN A 88 -0.21 -6.16 14.73
CA GLN A 88 -1.52 -5.99 15.36
C GLN A 88 -2.68 -6.48 14.50
N LEU A 89 -2.59 -6.32 13.17
CA LEU A 89 -3.57 -6.88 12.23
C LEU A 89 -3.53 -8.42 12.24
N ARG A 90 -2.34 -9.01 12.18
CA ARG A 90 -2.16 -10.47 12.18
C ARG A 90 -2.57 -11.11 13.50
N GLU A 91 -2.25 -10.48 14.64
CA GLU A 91 -2.65 -10.93 15.97
C GLU A 91 -4.17 -10.98 16.14
N ARG A 92 -4.89 -10.11 15.41
CA ARG A 92 -6.36 -10.09 15.34
C ARG A 92 -6.94 -11.01 14.25
N GLY A 93 -6.11 -11.80 13.58
CA GLY A 93 -6.56 -12.77 12.57
C GLY A 93 -6.78 -12.20 11.17
N HIS A 94 -6.42 -10.94 10.91
CA HIS A 94 -6.51 -10.39 9.56
C HIS A 94 -5.37 -10.90 8.67
N THR A 95 -5.75 -11.54 7.57
CA THR A 95 -4.86 -11.89 6.46
C THR A 95 -4.99 -10.87 5.35
N PHE A 96 -3.92 -10.67 4.59
CA PHE A 96 -3.93 -9.79 3.42
C PHE A 96 -3.13 -10.42 2.29
N ASP A 97 -3.66 -10.29 1.08
CA ASP A 97 -2.94 -10.65 -0.13
C ASP A 97 -1.85 -9.60 -0.40
N VAL A 98 -0.64 -10.05 -0.69
CA VAL A 98 0.53 -9.16 -0.85
C VAL A 98 0.39 -8.30 -2.11
N GLN A 99 -0.21 -8.84 -3.18
CA GLN A 99 -0.43 -8.07 -4.42
C GLN A 99 -1.50 -7.00 -4.20
N ALA A 100 -2.59 -7.36 -3.51
CA ALA A 100 -3.62 -6.40 -3.11
C ALA A 100 -3.06 -5.31 -2.19
N LEU A 101 -2.18 -5.68 -1.26
CA LEU A 101 -1.52 -4.72 -0.37
C LEU A 101 -0.66 -3.72 -1.15
N TYR A 102 0.12 -4.20 -2.11
CA TYR A 102 0.89 -3.34 -3.01
C TYR A 102 -0.02 -2.38 -3.77
N ALA A 103 -1.12 -2.91 -4.33
CA ALA A 103 -2.04 -2.13 -5.12
C ALA A 103 -2.71 -1.01 -4.33
N ARG A 104 -3.27 -1.35 -3.18
CA ARG A 104 -3.92 -0.36 -2.32
C ARG A 104 -2.92 0.64 -1.76
N ALA A 105 -1.67 0.23 -1.50
CA ALA A 105 -0.62 1.16 -1.12
C ALA A 105 -0.40 2.26 -2.17
N LEU A 106 -0.37 1.90 -3.46
CA LEU A 106 -0.27 2.89 -4.54
C LEU A 106 -1.48 3.80 -4.62
N VAL A 107 -2.70 3.25 -4.49
CA VAL A 107 -3.95 4.02 -4.46
C VAL A 107 -3.94 5.05 -3.32
N HIS A 108 -3.38 4.70 -2.16
CA HIS A 108 -3.21 5.61 -1.02
C HIS A 108 -2.03 6.60 -1.17
N GLY A 109 -1.37 6.63 -2.33
CA GLY A 109 -0.35 7.61 -2.67
C GLY A 109 1.07 7.24 -2.20
N LEU A 110 1.32 5.98 -1.80
CA LEU A 110 2.69 5.52 -1.61
C LEU A 110 3.40 5.46 -2.97
N ARG A 111 4.68 5.86 -2.97
CA ARG A 111 5.54 5.64 -4.13
C ARG A 111 5.78 4.14 -4.32
N PRO A 112 6.03 3.67 -5.56
CA PRO A 112 6.28 2.26 -5.85
C PRO A 112 7.34 1.61 -4.96
N LYS A 113 8.45 2.32 -4.71
CA LYS A 113 9.51 1.86 -3.80
C LYS A 113 9.00 1.68 -2.36
N SER A 114 8.20 2.61 -1.87
CA SER A 114 7.63 2.56 -0.52
C SER A 114 6.59 1.46 -0.38
N ALA A 115 5.73 1.29 -1.40
CA ALA A 115 4.77 0.21 -1.46
C ALA A 115 5.47 -1.16 -1.45
N ARG A 116 6.57 -1.32 -2.20
CA ARG A 116 7.37 -2.55 -2.21
C ARG A 116 7.97 -2.84 -0.83
N GLN A 117 8.51 -1.83 -0.16
CA GLN A 117 9.01 -1.99 1.21
C GLN A 117 7.91 -2.44 2.18
N LEU A 118 6.70 -1.88 2.07
CA LEU A 118 5.57 -2.31 2.91
C LEU A 118 5.19 -3.77 2.64
N THR A 119 5.10 -4.16 1.37
CA THR A 119 4.76 -5.54 0.99
C THR A 119 5.84 -6.53 1.38
N ASP A 120 7.12 -6.16 1.34
CA ASP A 120 8.21 -7.01 1.81
C ASP A 120 8.10 -7.27 3.33
N LEU A 121 7.73 -6.25 4.12
CA LEU A 121 7.49 -6.43 5.56
C LEU A 121 6.29 -7.34 5.82
N ALA A 122 5.21 -7.13 5.07
CA ALA A 122 3.99 -7.94 5.12
C ALA A 122 4.24 -9.41 4.77
N ASP A 123 4.93 -9.68 3.67
CA ASP A 123 5.27 -11.04 3.22
C ASP A 123 6.16 -11.77 4.24
N ARG A 124 7.17 -11.08 4.79
CA ARG A 124 8.02 -11.63 5.85
C ARG A 124 7.21 -12.01 7.09
N LEU A 125 6.27 -11.16 7.51
CA LEU A 125 5.37 -11.44 8.63
C LEU A 125 4.42 -12.59 8.31
N ALA A 126 3.87 -12.67 7.10
CA ALA A 126 3.01 -13.78 6.67
C ALA A 126 3.75 -15.12 6.72
N LYS A 127 5.03 -15.13 6.34
CA LYS A 127 5.94 -16.28 6.43
C LYS A 127 6.37 -16.64 7.87
N GLY A 128 5.87 -15.94 8.88
CA GLY A 128 6.21 -16.20 10.28
C GLY A 128 7.52 -15.56 10.75
N THR A 129 8.13 -14.68 9.96
CA THR A 129 9.38 -14.01 10.37
C THR A 129 9.11 -13.04 11.51
N THR A 130 9.84 -13.18 12.61
CA THR A 130 9.81 -12.19 13.69
C THR A 130 10.60 -10.95 13.28
N LEU A 131 9.91 -9.87 12.93
CA LEU A 131 10.54 -8.58 12.66
C LEU A 131 10.86 -7.85 13.97
N ARG A 132 12.09 -7.34 14.08
CA ARG A 132 12.55 -6.55 15.22
C ARG A 132 11.91 -5.17 15.19
N VAL A 133 11.35 -4.76 16.32
CA VAL A 133 10.87 -3.40 16.57
C VAL A 133 11.84 -2.75 17.56
N ARG A 134 12.38 -1.57 17.24
CA ARG A 134 13.32 -0.86 18.13
C ARG A 134 12.58 -0.04 19.18
N ASN A 135 11.48 0.60 18.80
CA ASN A 135 10.66 1.40 19.71
C ASN A 135 9.19 0.91 19.71
N PRO A 136 8.81 0.03 20.65
CA PRO A 136 7.45 -0.52 20.72
C PRO A 136 6.40 0.51 21.16
N LYS A 137 6.81 1.66 21.72
CA LYS A 137 5.89 2.70 22.21
C LYS A 137 5.44 3.68 21.12
N LEU A 138 5.90 3.50 19.87
CA LEU A 138 5.55 4.39 18.75
C LEU A 138 4.09 4.27 18.33
N LEU A 139 3.48 3.11 18.54
CA LEU A 139 2.09 2.87 18.22
C LEU A 139 1.29 2.78 19.53
N LYS A 140 0.12 3.41 19.57
CA LYS A 140 -0.83 3.15 20.67
C LYS A 140 -1.24 1.66 20.60
N PRO A 141 -1.19 0.91 21.71
CA PRO A 141 -1.54 -0.51 21.73
C PRO A 141 -2.93 -0.80 21.14
N ASP A 142 -3.86 0.14 21.31
CA ASP A 142 -5.27 -0.03 20.93
C ASP A 142 -5.63 0.62 19.59
N LEU A 143 -4.65 1.09 18.81
CA LEU A 143 -4.93 1.82 17.56
C LEU A 143 -5.79 1.00 16.59
N VAL A 144 -5.43 -0.26 16.35
CA VAL A 144 -6.18 -1.14 15.45
C VAL A 144 -7.56 -1.50 16.05
N LEU A 145 -7.66 -1.64 17.37
CA LEU A 145 -8.95 -1.88 18.04
C LEU A 145 -9.91 -0.69 17.88
N MET A 146 -9.38 0.53 17.98
CA MET A 146 -10.16 1.74 17.74
C MET A 146 -10.71 1.75 16.31
N TRP A 147 -9.88 1.45 15.30
CA TRP A 147 -10.34 1.37 13.91
C TRP A 147 -11.36 0.25 13.68
N GLU A 148 -11.18 -0.89 14.33
CA GLU A 148 -12.13 -2.01 14.25
C GLU A 148 -13.50 -1.61 14.81
N THR A 149 -13.53 -0.83 15.89
CA THR A 149 -14.75 -0.27 16.46
C THR A 149 -15.39 0.76 15.54
N GLU A 150 -14.59 1.65 14.94
CA GLU A 150 -15.05 2.64 13.97
C GLU A 150 -15.72 1.97 12.76
N ILE A 151 -15.09 0.94 12.20
CA ILE A 151 -15.58 0.22 11.01
C ILE A 151 -16.84 -0.60 11.33
N SER A 152 -16.91 -1.21 12.51
CA SER A 152 -18.08 -2.03 12.90
C SER A 152 -19.31 -1.20 13.28
N SER A 153 -19.15 0.11 13.46
CA SER A 153 -20.24 1.05 13.80
C SER A 153 -20.90 1.69 12.57
N VAL A 154 -20.46 1.30 11.36
CA VAL A 154 -20.96 1.77 10.06
C VAL A 154 -21.73 0.64 9.38
#